data_AF-A0A9D8SVJ0-F1
#
_entry.id   AF-A0A9D8SVJ0-F1
#
_cell.length_a   1.000
_cell.length_b   1.000
_cell.length_c   1.000
_cell.angle_alpha   90.00
_cell.angle_beta   90.00
_cell.angle_gamma   90.00
#
_symmetry.space_group_name_H-M   'P 1'
#
loop_
_entity.id
_entity.type
_entity.pdbx_description
1 polymer ?
#
loop_
_entity_poly.entity_id
_entity_poly.type
_entity_poly.pdbx_seq_one_letter_code
_entity_poly.pdbx_strand_id
1 'polypeptide(L)'
;MGKYLGKRKLRNIEEFEKRRESIISVKYGAVFNAFAELENLINKDSLADQYFEKSEKWINERITGGIARDKSRQFTEEEYHQLAEALRDIAKRLQSHADEIDTAKYE
;
A
#
# COMPACT_ATOMS: atom_id res chain seq x y z
N MET A 1 -0.72 -9.38 13.60
CA MET A 1 -1.30 -8.69 12.43
C MET A 1 -1.77 -7.30 12.86
N GLY A 2 -1.61 -6.26 12.04
CA GLY A 2 -2.16 -4.91 12.33
C GLY A 2 -3.67 -4.83 12.04
N LYS A 3 -4.41 -3.92 12.70
CA LYS A 3 -5.85 -3.68 12.49
C LYS A 3 -6.11 -2.77 11.28
N TYR A 4 -7.36 -2.68 10.82
CA TYR A 4 -7.82 -1.72 9.82
C TYR A 4 -7.62 -0.28 10.32
N LEU A 5 -6.97 0.56 9.51
CA LEU A 5 -6.69 1.97 9.81
C LEU A 5 -7.36 2.94 8.81
N GLY A 6 -8.16 2.43 7.86
CA GLY A 6 -8.82 3.27 6.87
C GLY A 6 -10.06 3.98 7.43
N LYS A 7 -10.65 4.87 6.63
CA LYS A 7 -11.73 5.76 7.07
C LYS A 7 -13.14 5.34 6.61
N ARG A 8 -13.29 4.18 5.95
CA ARG A 8 -14.60 3.71 5.46
C ARG A 8 -15.52 3.34 6.61
N LYS A 9 -16.80 3.68 6.47
CA LYS A 9 -17.85 3.20 7.38
C LYS A 9 -18.13 1.72 7.10
N LEU A 10 -17.62 0.86 7.97
CA LEU A 10 -17.83 -0.58 7.90
C LEU A 10 -19.07 -0.97 8.73
N ARG A 11 -19.98 -1.74 8.13
CA ARG A 11 -21.20 -2.21 8.82
C ARG A 11 -20.89 -3.18 9.96
N ASN A 12 -19.85 -4.00 9.81
CA ASN A 12 -19.38 -4.96 10.79
C ASN A 12 -17.84 -5.02 10.76
N ILE A 13 -17.20 -4.41 11.77
CA ILE A 13 -15.73 -4.35 11.84
C ILE A 13 -15.10 -5.70 12.12
N GLU A 14 -15.71 -6.53 12.97
CA GLU A 14 -15.15 -7.84 13.33
C GLU A 14 -15.15 -8.80 12.15
N GLU A 15 -16.24 -8.84 11.39
CA GLU A 15 -16.32 -9.64 10.16
C GLU A 15 -15.34 -9.14 9.10
N PHE A 16 -15.17 -7.83 8.98
CA PHE A 16 -14.19 -7.24 8.07
C PHE A 16 -12.77 -7.65 8.45
N GLU A 17 -12.40 -7.55 9.72
CA GLU A 17 -11.06 -7.94 10.20
C GLU A 17 -10.80 -9.43 9.97
N LYS A 18 -11.77 -10.32 10.22
CA LYS A 18 -11.63 -11.76 9.92
C LYS A 18 -11.36 -12.01 8.42
N ARG A 19 -12.08 -11.32 7.54
CA ARG A 19 -11.85 -11.40 6.09
C ARG A 19 -10.48 -10.85 5.71
N ARG A 20 -10.11 -9.72 6.30
CA ARG A 20 -8.82 -9.06 6.09
C ARG A 20 -7.69 -10.01 6.43
N GLU A 21 -7.71 -10.64 7.62
CA GLU A 21 -6.71 -11.63 8.05
C GLU A 21 -6.51 -12.75 7.03
N SER A 22 -7.61 -13.27 6.46
CA SER A 22 -7.55 -14.28 5.40
C SER A 22 -6.98 -13.76 4.08
N ILE A 23 -7.16 -12.48 3.75
CA ILE A 23 -6.64 -11.89 2.50
C ILE A 23 -5.15 -11.61 2.64
N ILE A 24 -4.72 -11.06 3.78
CA ILE A 24 -3.34 -10.64 4.00
C ILE A 24 -2.40 -11.79 4.39
N SER A 25 -2.91 -13.03 4.46
CA SER A 25 -2.11 -14.23 4.71
C SER A 25 -1.21 -14.62 3.52
N VAL A 26 -1.42 -14.02 2.35
CA VAL A 26 -0.61 -14.22 1.13
C VAL A 26 -0.10 -12.88 0.59
N LYS A 27 1.09 -12.86 0.00
CA LYS A 27 1.78 -11.62 -0.43
C LYS A 27 0.94 -10.76 -1.37
N TYR A 28 0.39 -11.33 -2.44
CA TYR A 28 -0.44 -10.59 -3.39
C TYR A 28 -1.72 -10.04 -2.74
N GLY A 29 -2.30 -10.79 -1.80
CA GLY A 29 -3.49 -10.39 -1.06
C GLY A 29 -3.18 -9.24 -0.11
N ALA A 30 -2.03 -9.28 0.57
CA ALA A 30 -1.53 -8.17 1.38
C ALA A 30 -1.32 -6.90 0.57
N VAL A 31 -0.74 -7.00 -0.64
CA VAL A 31 -0.58 -5.85 -1.54
C VAL A 31 -1.92 -5.28 -1.99
N PHE A 32 -2.82 -6.14 -2.49
CA PHE A 32 -4.14 -5.68 -2.90
C PHE A 32 -4.89 -5.01 -1.76
N ASN A 33 -4.86 -5.61 -0.58
CA ASN A 33 -5.50 -5.07 0.62
C ASN A 33 -4.91 -3.70 1.01
N ALA A 34 -3.58 -3.54 0.95
CA ALA A 34 -2.94 -2.25 1.24
C ALA A 34 -3.48 -1.13 0.33
N PHE A 35 -3.49 -1.33 -0.99
CA PHE A 35 -4.01 -0.30 -1.91
C PHE A 35 -5.52 -0.08 -1.81
N ALA A 36 -6.29 -1.11 -1.47
CA ALA A 36 -7.72 -0.98 -1.21
C ALA A 36 -8.04 -0.19 0.07
N GLU A 37 -7.17 -0.29 1.09
CA GLU A 37 -7.33 0.41 2.37
C GLU A 37 -6.71 1.81 2.38
N LEU A 38 -5.71 2.05 1.55
CA LEU A 38 -5.08 3.36 1.37
C LEU A 38 -5.95 4.34 0.57
N GLU A 39 -6.98 3.89 -0.15
CA GLU A 39 -7.98 4.77 -0.79
C GLU A 39 -7.38 5.92 -1.62
N ASN A 40 -6.35 5.63 -2.41
CA ASN A 40 -5.59 6.60 -3.23
C ASN A 40 -4.79 7.66 -2.45
N LEU A 41 -4.53 7.46 -1.15
CA LEU A 41 -3.58 8.29 -0.37
C LEU A 41 -2.16 8.26 -0.95
N ILE A 42 -1.82 7.21 -1.69
CA ILE A 42 -0.54 7.08 -2.38
C ILE A 42 -0.77 7.19 -3.88
N ASN A 43 -0.08 8.14 -4.51
CA ASN A 43 0.00 8.23 -5.96
C ASN A 43 0.79 7.04 -6.51
N LYS A 44 0.13 6.17 -7.29
CA LYS A 44 0.74 4.95 -7.82
C LYS A 44 1.79 5.21 -8.88
N ASP A 45 1.62 6.25 -9.70
CA ASP A 45 2.58 6.63 -10.73
C ASP A 45 3.90 7.05 -10.09
N SER A 46 3.84 7.98 -9.12
CA SER A 46 5.04 8.39 -8.36
C SER A 46 5.68 7.26 -7.58
N LEU A 47 4.89 6.33 -7.03
CA LEU A 47 5.42 5.13 -6.36
C LEU A 47 6.18 4.23 -7.36
N ALA A 48 5.61 3.99 -8.55
CA ALA A 48 6.23 3.17 -9.58
C ALA A 48 7.53 3.79 -10.11
N ASP A 49 7.52 5.10 -10.35
CA ASP A 49 8.66 5.83 -10.86
C ASP A 49 9.80 5.89 -9.84
N GLN A 50 9.54 6.45 -8.64
CA GLN A 50 10.59 6.73 -7.65
C GLN A 50 11.18 5.47 -7.01
N TYR A 51 10.39 4.40 -6.87
CA TYR A 51 10.83 3.22 -6.12
C TYR A 51 11.09 2.01 -7.02
N PHE A 52 10.60 1.97 -8.26
CA PHE A 52 10.80 0.82 -9.15
C PHE A 52 11.37 1.19 -10.51
N GLU A 53 11.45 2.49 -10.87
CA GLU A 53 11.81 2.96 -12.22
C GLU A 53 10.88 2.34 -13.28
N LYS A 54 9.57 2.29 -12.98
CA LYS A 54 8.53 1.69 -13.83
C LYS A 54 7.38 2.67 -14.06
N SER A 55 6.54 2.33 -15.03
CA SER A 55 5.35 3.13 -15.37
C SER A 55 4.16 2.86 -14.45
N GLU A 56 3.22 3.81 -14.42
CA GLU A 56 1.91 3.63 -13.78
C GLU A 56 1.18 2.36 -14.27
N LYS A 57 1.29 2.03 -15.56
CA LYS A 57 0.70 0.81 -16.11
C LYS A 57 1.28 -0.42 -15.41
N TRP A 58 2.60 -0.50 -15.26
CA TRP A 58 3.27 -1.64 -14.64
C TRP A 58 2.78 -1.87 -13.21
N ILE A 59 2.68 -0.83 -12.37
CA ILE A 59 2.25 -1.01 -10.98
C ILE A 59 0.77 -1.43 -10.88
N ASN A 60 -0.10 -0.90 -11.74
CA ASN A 60 -1.50 -1.30 -11.78
C ASN A 60 -1.66 -2.77 -12.21
N GLU A 61 -0.86 -3.23 -13.17
CA GLU A 61 -0.81 -4.65 -13.55
C GLU A 61 -0.32 -5.53 -12.41
N ARG A 62 0.68 -5.09 -11.64
CA ARG A 62 1.21 -5.84 -10.50
C ARG A 62 0.22 -5.95 -9.34
N ILE A 63 -0.48 -4.86 -9.03
CA ILE A 63 -1.53 -4.84 -8.00
C ILE A 63 -2.69 -5.78 -8.38
N THR A 64 -3.10 -5.80 -9.65
CA THR A 64 -4.26 -6.57 -10.12
C THR A 64 -3.92 -8.00 -10.55
N GLY A 65 -2.72 -8.25 -11.05
CA GLY A 65 -2.23 -9.56 -11.51
C GLY A 65 -2.15 -10.60 -10.40
N GLY A 66 -1.91 -10.14 -9.17
CA GLY A 66 -2.08 -10.90 -7.93
C GLY A 66 -3.44 -11.59 -7.83
N ILE A 67 -4.50 -10.80 -8.00
CA ILE A 67 -5.90 -11.24 -7.87
C ILE A 67 -6.29 -12.13 -9.05
N ALA A 68 -5.84 -11.78 -10.26
CA ALA A 68 -6.11 -12.53 -11.48
C ALA A 68 -5.39 -13.90 -11.52
N ARG A 69 -4.54 -14.20 -10.52
CA ARG A 69 -3.67 -15.40 -10.46
C ARG A 69 -2.77 -15.56 -11.68
N ASP A 70 -2.47 -14.45 -12.35
CA ASP A 70 -1.55 -14.41 -13.47
C ASP A 70 -0.13 -14.20 -12.92
N LYS A 71 0.61 -15.31 -12.78
CA LYS A 71 1.97 -15.30 -12.24
C LYS A 71 2.91 -14.35 -13.00
N SER A 72 2.71 -14.14 -14.30
CA SER A 72 3.54 -13.24 -15.10
C SER A 72 3.33 -11.76 -14.75
N ARG A 73 2.19 -11.46 -14.13
CA ARG A 73 1.77 -10.11 -13.72
C ARG A 73 1.84 -9.92 -12.20
N GLN A 74 2.40 -10.87 -11.45
CA GLN A 74 2.64 -10.69 -10.02
C GLN A 74 3.98 -10.01 -9.75
N PHE A 75 4.10 -9.40 -8.58
CA PHE A 75 5.40 -8.98 -8.06
C PHE A 75 6.30 -10.22 -7.85
N THR A 76 7.59 -10.06 -8.11
CA THR A 76 8.61 -11.04 -7.65
C THR A 76 8.82 -10.92 -6.14
N GLU A 77 9.60 -11.84 -5.56
CA GLU A 77 9.93 -11.79 -4.13
C GLU A 77 10.68 -10.50 -3.76
N GLU A 78 11.65 -10.13 -4.60
CA GLU A 78 12.42 -8.90 -4.47
C GLU A 78 11.53 -7.67 -4.59
N GLU A 79 10.61 -7.66 -5.57
CA GLU A 79 9.69 -6.54 -5.76
C GLU A 79 8.68 -6.42 -4.60
N TYR A 80 8.25 -7.53 -3.98
CA TYR A 80 7.45 -7.48 -2.75
C TYR A 80 8.22 -6.86 -1.59
N HIS A 81 9.50 -7.20 -1.44
CA HIS A 81 10.35 -6.61 -0.41
C HIS A 81 10.54 -5.11 -0.67
N GLN A 82 10.85 -4.72 -1.90
CA GLN A 82 11.01 -3.34 -2.34
C GLN A 82 9.73 -2.52 -2.12
N LEU A 83 8.55 -3.08 -2.39
CA LEU A 83 7.27 -2.42 -2.09
C LEU A 83 7.09 -2.18 -0.58
N ALA A 84 7.47 -3.14 0.25
CA ALA A 84 7.39 -2.98 1.70
C ALA A 84 8.35 -1.89 2.20
N GLU A 85 9.58 -1.83 1.69
CA GLU A 85 10.55 -0.77 1.99
C GLU A 85 10.06 0.60 1.49
N ALA A 86 9.49 0.68 0.29
CA ALA A 86 8.92 1.92 -0.25
C ALA A 86 7.82 2.48 0.66
N LEU A 87 6.91 1.63 1.15
CA LEU A 87 5.86 2.05 2.08
C LEU A 87 6.43 2.53 3.43
N ARG A 88 7.50 1.91 3.93
CA ARG A 88 8.18 2.35 5.15
C ARG A 88 8.87 3.70 4.96
N ASP A 89 9.54 3.88 3.83
CA ASP A 89 10.19 5.15 3.48
C ASP A 89 9.17 6.29 3.34
N ILE A 90 8.06 6.06 2.62
CA ILE A 90 6.95 7.03 2.53
C ILE A 90 6.42 7.39 3.93
N ALA A 91 6.21 6.40 4.80
CA ALA A 91 5.76 6.66 6.16
C ALA A 91 6.76 7.54 6.95
N LYS A 92 8.06 7.31 6.78
CA LYS A 92 9.11 8.12 7.40
C LYS A 92 9.13 9.55 6.84
N ARG A 93 9.01 9.71 5.52
CA ARG A 93 8.92 11.03 4.86
C ARG A 93 7.72 11.83 5.37
N LEU A 94 6.56 11.17 5.50
CA LEU A 94 5.34 11.78 6.04
C LEU A 94 5.52 12.24 7.50
N GLN A 95 6.18 11.44 8.34
CA GLN A 95 6.46 11.81 9.73
C GLN A 95 7.41 13.02 9.80
N SER A 96 8.50 13.02 9.03
CA SER A 96 9.44 14.15 8.97
C SER A 96 8.73 15.45 8.58
N HIS A 97 7.93 15.42 7.52
CA HIS A 97 7.20 16.60 7.06
C HIS A 97 6.11 17.04 8.05
N ALA A 98 5.47 16.11 8.76
CA ALA A 98 4.54 16.48 9.83
C ALA A 98 5.25 17.23 10.97
N ASP A 99 6.41 16.74 11.42
CA ASP A 99 7.21 17.39 12.46
C ASP A 99 7.71 18.77 12.01
N GLU A 100 8.13 18.91 10.75
CA GLU A 100 8.51 20.19 10.14
C GLU A 100 7.35 21.21 10.14
N ILE A 101 6.13 20.76 9.81
CA ILE A 101 4.93 21.60 9.81
C ILE A 101 4.55 22.02 11.24
N ASP A 102 4.53 21.08 12.20
CA ASP A 102 4.14 21.36 13.59
C ASP A 102 5.11 22.30 14.31
N THR A 103 6.40 22.28 13.93
CA THR A 103 7.44 23.14 14.52
C THR A 103 7.58 24.48 13.80
N ALA A 104 6.96 24.66 12.64
CA ALA A 104 6.97 25.92 11.90
C ALA A 104 6.28 27.03 12.70
N LYS A 105 6.79 28.25 12.61
CA LYS A 105 6.18 29.43 13.23
C LYS A 105 5.11 29.99 12.31
N TYR A 106 4.05 30.55 12.89
CA TYR A 106 3.14 31.44 12.17
C TYR A 106 3.91 32.68 11.67
N GLU A 107 3.52 33.19 10.50
CA GLU A 107 3.98 34.49 9.98
C GLU A 107 3.44 35.67 10.80
#